data_AF-A0A8X7RPS3-F1
#
_entry.id   AF-A0A8X7RPS3-F1
#
_cell.length_a   1.000
_cell.length_b   1.000
_cell.length_c   1.000
_cell.angle_alpha   90.00
_cell.angle_beta   90.00
_cell.angle_gamma   90.00
#
_symmetry.space_group_name_H-M   'P 1'
#
loop_
_entity.id
_entity.type
_entity.pdbx_description
1 polymer ?
#
loop_
_entity_poly.entity_id
_entity_poly.type
_entity_poly.pdbx_seq_one_letter_code
_entity_poly.pdbx_strand_id
1 'polypeptide(L)'
;MDRFRAEVADKEIARLKDDLESSRRHGRESFAKEVNHAYKRGKREIVEVMKSHRDKFSQSFEELKGCYKAFTDYRDCRGTVGGLYLTQHPDYSFSSEYAKQTGLMAEKDKDPKISEVEDEIWKQWEPVPVSPDTTGEVDKPVAPLDVNDYSIGGPMSENFDLGD
;
A
#
# COMPACT_ATOMS: atom_id res chain seq x y z
N MET A 1 -51.62 51.23 -22.64
CA MET A 1 -50.51 51.30 -21.67
C MET A 1 -50.05 49.90 -21.24
N ASP A 2 -50.98 48.95 -21.12
CA ASP A 2 -50.75 47.62 -20.55
C ASP A 2 -49.84 46.71 -21.39
N ARG A 3 -49.91 46.80 -22.72
CA ARG A 3 -49.04 46.03 -23.62
C ARG A 3 -47.55 46.36 -23.44
N PHE A 4 -47.23 47.64 -23.23
CA PHE A 4 -45.85 48.09 -22.99
C PHE A 4 -45.34 47.64 -21.62
N ARG A 5 -46.20 47.68 -20.59
CA ARG A 5 -45.84 47.20 -19.24
C ARG A 5 -45.60 45.69 -19.22
N ALA A 6 -46.37 44.91 -19.98
CA ALA A 6 -46.14 43.48 -20.16
C ALA A 6 -44.80 43.21 -20.85
N GLU A 7 -44.48 43.92 -21.94
CA GLU A 7 -43.21 43.75 -22.65
C GLU A 7 -41.98 44.05 -21.77
N VAL A 8 -42.06 45.10 -20.94
CA VAL A 8 -40.99 45.44 -19.98
C VAL A 8 -40.83 44.32 -18.94
N ALA A 9 -41.94 43.77 -18.43
CA ALA A 9 -41.90 42.67 -17.47
C ALA A 9 -41.30 41.39 -18.10
N ASP A 10 -41.67 41.07 -19.34
CA ASP A 10 -41.15 39.89 -20.05
C ASP A 10 -39.64 39.99 -20.31
N LYS A 11 -39.14 41.19 -20.67
CA LYS A 11 -37.70 41.44 -20.82
C LYS A 11 -36.95 41.28 -19.50
N GLU A 12 -37.50 41.78 -18.40
CA GLU A 12 -36.88 41.63 -17.09
C GLU A 12 -36.88 40.17 -16.62
N ILE A 13 -37.95 39.41 -16.88
CA ILE A 13 -38.01 37.97 -16.63
C ILE A 13 -36.94 37.24 -17.46
N ALA A 14 -36.78 37.58 -18.75
CA ALA A 14 -35.77 36.97 -19.60
C ALA A 14 -34.35 37.25 -19.07
N ARG A 15 -34.08 38.48 -18.63
CA ARG A 15 -32.80 38.87 -18.03
C ARG A 15 -32.52 38.11 -16.73
N LEU A 16 -33.48 38.06 -15.80
CA LEU A 16 -33.30 37.35 -14.52
C LEU A 16 -33.07 35.85 -14.72
N LYS A 17 -33.70 35.25 -15.74
CA LYS A 17 -33.46 33.84 -16.10
C LYS A 17 -32.03 33.61 -16.60
N ASP A 18 -31.52 34.51 -17.44
CA ASP A 18 -30.14 34.43 -17.94
C ASP A 18 -29.12 34.61 -16.80
N ASP A 19 -29.34 35.60 -15.92
CA ASP A 19 -28.49 35.83 -14.75
C ASP A 19 -28.48 34.63 -13.80
N LEU A 20 -29.65 34.01 -13.55
CA LEU A 20 -29.76 32.80 -12.73
C LEU A 20 -29.01 31.61 -13.35
N GLU A 21 -29.15 31.39 -14.66
CA GLU A 21 -28.45 30.29 -15.33
C GLU A 21 -26.94 30.55 -15.39
N SER A 22 -26.52 31.79 -15.63
CA SER A 22 -25.12 32.20 -15.54
C SER A 22 -24.54 31.92 -14.15
N SER A 23 -25.24 32.33 -13.09
CA SER A 23 -24.84 32.05 -11.71
C SER A 23 -24.75 30.54 -11.43
N ARG A 24 -25.74 29.77 -11.89
CA ARG A 24 -25.71 28.29 -11.79
C ARG A 24 -24.53 27.67 -12.52
N ARG A 25 -24.18 28.16 -13.71
CA ARG A 25 -23.01 27.69 -14.47
C ARG A 25 -21.72 27.95 -13.70
N HIS A 26 -21.54 29.18 -13.23
CA HIS A 26 -20.38 29.54 -12.42
C HIS A 26 -20.28 28.71 -11.14
N GLY A 27 -21.39 28.47 -10.44
CA GLY A 27 -21.43 27.62 -9.25
C GLY A 27 -21.07 26.16 -9.54
N ARG A 28 -21.53 25.59 -10.67
CA ARG A 28 -21.14 24.23 -11.08
C ARG A 28 -19.65 24.16 -11.41
N GLU A 29 -19.10 25.15 -12.10
CA GLU A 29 -17.68 25.21 -12.46
C GLU A 29 -16.77 25.38 -11.24
N SER A 30 -17.14 26.24 -10.28
CA SER A 30 -16.37 26.42 -9.05
C SER A 30 -16.39 25.15 -8.20
N PHE A 31 -17.55 24.52 -8.04
CA PHE A 31 -17.68 23.25 -7.32
C PHE A 31 -16.85 22.14 -7.99
N ALA A 32 -16.89 22.02 -9.31
CA ALA A 32 -16.08 21.04 -10.03
C ALA A 32 -14.56 21.27 -9.84
N LYS A 33 -14.12 22.54 -9.80
CA LYS A 33 -12.72 22.89 -9.52
C LYS A 33 -12.31 22.50 -8.10
N GLU A 34 -13.18 22.74 -7.12
CA GLU A 34 -12.94 22.38 -5.72
C GLU A 34 -12.82 20.88 -5.52
N VAL A 35 -13.77 20.10 -6.07
CA VAL A 35 -13.71 18.63 -6.05
C VAL A 35 -12.45 18.12 -6.73
N ASN A 36 -12.07 18.69 -7.88
CA ASN A 36 -10.83 18.29 -8.58
C ASN A 36 -9.58 18.61 -7.74
N HIS A 37 -9.58 19.72 -7.02
CA HIS A 37 -8.48 20.10 -6.14
C HIS A 37 -8.36 19.14 -4.95
N ALA A 38 -9.48 18.84 -4.29
CA ALA A 38 -9.55 17.88 -3.20
C ALA A 38 -9.08 16.48 -3.65
N TYR A 39 -9.57 16.01 -4.80
CA TYR A 39 -9.14 14.74 -5.37
C TYR A 39 -7.64 14.70 -5.66
N LYS A 40 -7.09 15.74 -6.31
CA LYS A 40 -5.65 15.83 -6.58
C LYS A 40 -4.83 15.89 -5.29
N ARG A 41 -5.35 16.53 -4.24
CA ARG A 41 -4.72 16.56 -2.92
C ARG A 41 -4.69 15.17 -2.29
N GLY A 42 -5.83 14.48 -2.22
CA GLY A 42 -5.90 13.11 -1.70
C GLY A 42 -4.99 12.14 -2.44
N LYS A 43 -4.89 12.25 -3.79
CA LYS A 43 -3.92 11.44 -4.55
C LYS A 43 -2.47 11.68 -4.13
N ARG A 44 -2.08 12.93 -3.87
CA ARG A 44 -0.72 13.25 -3.40
C ARG A 44 -0.47 12.67 -2.01
N GLU A 45 -1.45 12.81 -1.11
CA GLU A 45 -1.36 12.27 0.26
C GLU A 45 -1.17 10.73 0.23
N ILE A 46 -1.95 10.01 -0.58
CA ILE A 46 -1.79 8.55 -0.76
C ILE A 46 -0.39 8.21 -1.31
N VAL A 47 0.09 8.95 -2.32
CA VAL A 47 1.42 8.72 -2.90
C VAL A 47 2.52 8.91 -1.85
N GLU A 48 2.44 9.97 -1.03
CA GLU A 48 3.41 10.21 0.04
C GLU A 48 3.38 9.12 1.12
N VAL A 49 2.19 8.66 1.53
CA VAL A 49 2.05 7.55 2.47
C VAL A 49 2.67 6.28 1.91
N MET A 50 2.41 5.95 0.65
CA MET A 50 2.97 4.76 0.00
C MET A 50 4.49 4.85 -0.15
N LYS A 51 5.02 6.05 -0.37
CA LYS A 51 6.47 6.28 -0.41
C LYS A 51 7.11 6.07 0.96
N SER A 52 6.53 6.65 2.02
CA SER A 52 7.00 6.43 3.38
C SER A 52 6.95 4.96 3.78
N HIS A 53 5.89 4.24 3.39
CA HIS A 53 5.78 2.81 3.62
C HIS A 53 6.88 2.04 2.88
N ARG A 54 7.12 2.31 1.60
CA ARG A 54 8.23 1.69 0.85
C ARG A 54 9.59 1.92 1.53
N ASP A 55 9.85 3.14 1.99
CA ASP A 55 11.13 3.49 2.60
C ASP A 55 11.33 2.72 3.91
N LYS A 56 10.29 2.65 4.77
CA LYS A 56 10.29 1.84 5.99
C LYS A 56 10.49 0.35 5.70
N PHE A 57 9.77 -0.18 4.72
CA PHE A 57 9.91 -1.59 4.33
C PHE A 57 11.33 -1.89 3.84
N SER A 58 11.90 -1.01 3.01
CA SER A 58 13.25 -1.16 2.48
C SER A 58 14.29 -1.20 3.61
N GLN A 59 14.12 -0.37 4.64
CA GLN A 59 14.98 -0.39 5.82
C GLN A 59 14.85 -1.70 6.59
N SER A 60 13.64 -2.10 6.99
CA SER A 60 13.40 -3.34 7.75
C SER A 60 13.87 -4.57 6.96
N PHE A 61 13.72 -4.57 5.63
CA PHE A 61 14.17 -5.65 4.77
C PHE A 61 15.70 -5.78 4.70
N GLU A 62 16.43 -4.67 4.63
CA GLU A 62 17.90 -4.72 4.67
C GLU A 62 18.41 -5.19 6.05
N GLU A 63 17.73 -4.80 7.13
CA GLU A 63 18.03 -5.29 8.49
C GLU A 63 17.82 -6.82 8.57
N LEU A 64 16.67 -7.31 8.08
CA LEU A 64 16.36 -8.74 8.00
C LEU A 64 17.42 -9.52 7.21
N LYS A 65 17.82 -8.99 6.04
CA LYS A 65 18.87 -9.57 5.20
C LYS A 65 20.22 -9.63 5.94
N GLY A 66 20.54 -8.59 6.70
CA GLY A 66 21.72 -8.55 7.57
C GLY A 66 21.69 -9.65 8.65
N CYS A 67 20.55 -9.84 9.31
CA CYS A 67 20.35 -10.90 10.30
C CYS A 67 20.57 -12.30 9.70
N TYR A 68 19.97 -12.60 8.54
CA TYR A 68 20.16 -13.88 7.87
C TYR A 68 21.60 -14.12 7.42
N LYS A 69 22.30 -13.07 6.97
CA LYS A 69 23.72 -13.17 6.64
C LYS A 69 24.55 -13.51 7.88
N ALA A 70 24.37 -12.78 8.98
CA ALA A 70 25.08 -13.05 10.23
C ALA A 70 24.78 -14.45 10.78
N PHE A 71 23.55 -14.92 10.63
CA PHE A 71 23.15 -16.29 10.98
C PHE A 71 23.89 -17.34 10.14
N THR A 72 24.04 -17.10 8.84
CA THR A 72 24.79 -17.97 7.93
C THR A 72 26.28 -17.98 8.27
N ASP A 73 26.89 -16.80 8.47
CA ASP A 73 28.29 -16.66 8.86
C ASP A 73 28.57 -17.38 10.19
N TYR A 74 27.65 -17.29 11.16
CA TYR A 74 27.73 -18.04 12.43
C TYR A 74 27.73 -19.56 12.20
N ARG A 75 26.87 -20.07 11.30
CA ARG A 75 26.80 -21.50 10.97
C ARG A 75 28.13 -21.98 10.39
N ASP A 76 28.70 -21.22 9.47
CA ASP A 76 29.93 -21.58 8.77
C ASP A 76 31.15 -21.51 9.69
N CYS A 77 31.22 -20.47 10.54
CA CYS A 77 32.28 -20.32 11.53
C CYS A 77 32.23 -21.44 12.58
N ARG A 78 31.03 -21.81 13.06
CA ARG A 78 30.86 -22.95 13.97
C ARG A 78 31.22 -24.28 13.31
N GLY A 79 30.82 -24.52 12.06
CA GLY A 79 31.17 -25.75 11.34
C GLY A 79 32.68 -25.91 11.21
N THR A 80 33.39 -24.82 10.95
CA THR A 80 34.85 -24.82 10.77
C THR A 80 35.60 -24.93 12.10
N VAL A 81 35.27 -24.07 13.09
CA VAL A 81 35.96 -24.05 14.40
C VAL A 81 35.58 -25.25 15.26
N GLY A 82 34.29 -25.62 15.28
CA GLY A 82 33.80 -26.80 15.98
C GLY A 82 34.34 -28.09 15.37
N GLY A 83 34.40 -28.18 14.03
CA GLY A 83 35.00 -29.33 13.35
C GLY A 83 36.47 -29.53 13.73
N LEU A 84 37.28 -28.47 13.71
CA LEU A 84 38.71 -28.54 14.05
C LEU A 84 39.00 -28.87 15.52
N TYR A 85 38.15 -28.40 16.44
CA TYR A 85 38.30 -28.67 17.87
C TYR A 85 37.83 -30.07 18.23
N LEU A 86 36.67 -30.49 17.72
CA LEU A 86 36.08 -31.78 18.09
C LEU A 86 36.74 -32.99 17.40
N THR A 87 37.32 -32.87 16.20
CA THR A 87 38.08 -33.98 15.58
C THR A 87 39.34 -34.39 16.35
N GLN A 88 39.77 -33.60 17.33
CA GLN A 88 40.86 -33.95 18.24
C GLN A 88 40.41 -34.91 19.36
N HIS A 89 39.09 -35.07 19.57
CA HIS A 89 38.55 -36.00 20.56
C HIS A 89 38.32 -37.39 19.95
N PRO A 90 38.78 -38.47 20.60
CA PRO A 90 38.58 -39.84 20.10
C PRO A 90 37.11 -40.27 20.07
N ASP A 91 36.24 -39.56 20.81
CA ASP A 91 34.82 -39.87 21.00
C ASP A 91 33.92 -39.10 20.02
N TYR A 92 34.51 -38.31 19.12
CA TYR A 92 33.75 -37.47 18.21
C TYR A 92 33.02 -38.28 17.14
N SER A 93 31.72 -38.02 17.05
CA SER A 93 30.86 -38.53 15.98
C SER A 93 30.15 -37.35 15.31
N PHE A 94 30.46 -37.17 14.02
CA PHE A 94 29.84 -36.14 13.17
C PHE A 94 28.30 -36.20 13.22
N SER A 95 27.71 -37.40 13.16
CA SER A 95 26.25 -37.58 13.18
C SER A 95 25.62 -37.17 14.51
N SER A 96 26.28 -37.39 15.66
CA SER A 96 25.72 -37.02 16.97
C SER A 96 25.76 -35.51 17.22
N GLU A 97 26.83 -34.85 16.75
CA GLU A 97 26.97 -33.39 16.77
C GLU A 97 25.97 -32.75 15.82
N TYR A 98 25.85 -33.28 14.60
CA TYR A 98 24.85 -32.83 13.63
C TYR A 98 23.44 -32.90 14.22
N ALA A 99 23.06 -34.02 14.85
CA ALA A 99 21.73 -34.18 15.45
C ALA A 99 21.46 -33.22 16.63
N LYS A 100 22.43 -33.02 17.53
CA LYS A 100 22.32 -31.99 18.60
C LYS A 100 22.15 -30.61 18.01
N GLN A 101 22.86 -30.32 16.92
CA GLN A 101 22.84 -29.04 16.26
C GLN A 101 21.53 -28.78 15.52
N THR A 102 20.95 -29.78 14.85
CA THR A 102 19.61 -29.68 14.26
C THR A 102 18.53 -29.46 15.34
N GLY A 103 18.69 -30.10 16.51
CA GLY A 103 17.81 -29.86 17.67
C GLY A 103 17.88 -28.41 18.19
N LEU A 104 19.09 -27.84 18.31
CA LEU A 104 19.28 -26.44 18.70
C LEU A 104 18.81 -25.44 17.62
N MET A 105 18.81 -25.84 16.34
CA MET A 105 18.30 -25.01 15.24
C MET A 105 16.78 -24.89 15.26
N ALA A 106 16.07 -25.97 15.60
CA ALA A 106 14.61 -25.92 15.82
C ALA A 106 14.22 -25.00 17.00
N GLU A 107 15.15 -24.74 17.93
CA GLU A 107 14.98 -23.76 19.00
C GLU A 107 15.31 -22.33 18.55
N LYS A 108 16.24 -22.17 17.60
CA LYS A 108 16.65 -20.90 16.99
C LYS A 108 15.75 -20.38 15.87
N ASP A 109 14.82 -21.18 15.34
CA ASP A 109 13.66 -20.67 14.59
C ASP A 109 12.80 -19.69 15.42
N LYS A 110 13.12 -19.51 16.71
CA LYS A 110 12.59 -18.48 17.61
C LYS A 110 13.57 -17.33 17.88
N ASP A 111 14.53 -17.03 16.99
CA ASP A 111 15.46 -15.92 17.23
C ASP A 111 14.65 -14.62 17.37
N PRO A 112 14.58 -14.02 18.58
CA PRO A 112 13.57 -13.00 18.89
C PRO A 112 13.73 -11.74 18.03
N LYS A 113 14.95 -11.49 17.52
CA LYS A 113 15.22 -10.36 16.62
C LYS A 113 14.66 -10.55 15.21
N ILE A 114 14.65 -11.78 14.68
CA ILE A 114 14.07 -12.06 13.36
C ILE A 114 12.54 -11.95 13.46
N SER A 115 11.96 -12.53 14.52
CA SER A 115 10.53 -12.42 14.80
C SER A 115 10.06 -10.97 14.97
N GLU A 116 10.84 -10.13 15.69
CA GLU A 116 10.52 -8.72 15.88
C GLU A 116 10.48 -7.93 14.56
N VAL A 117 11.46 -8.16 13.68
CA VAL A 117 11.52 -7.51 12.36
C VAL A 117 10.40 -7.99 11.44
N GLU A 118 10.07 -9.29 11.46
CA GLU A 118 8.94 -9.84 10.70
C GLU A 118 7.59 -9.28 11.16
N ASP A 119 7.38 -9.15 12.47
CA ASP A 119 6.18 -8.54 13.04
C ASP A 119 6.05 -7.07 12.66
N GLU A 120 7.16 -6.33 12.60
CA GLU A 120 7.17 -4.95 12.14
C GLU A 120 6.81 -4.84 10.64
N ILE A 121 7.34 -5.73 9.81
CA ILE A 121 6.96 -5.82 8.39
C ILE A 121 5.45 -6.08 8.27
N TRP A 122 4.88 -7.02 9.04
CA TRP A 122 3.44 -7.31 8.99
C TRP A 122 2.55 -6.12 9.35
N LYS A 123 2.93 -5.33 10.36
CA LYS A 123 2.20 -4.10 10.72
C LYS A 123 2.21 -3.07 9.60
N GLN A 124 3.26 -3.04 8.78
CA GLN A 124 3.31 -2.16 7.62
C GLN A 124 2.32 -2.57 6.52
N TRP A 125 1.97 -3.86 6.42
CA TRP A 125 0.92 -4.37 5.50
C TRP A 125 -0.52 -4.05 5.92
N GLU A 126 -0.75 -3.42 7.08
CA GLU A 126 -2.09 -2.99 7.47
C GLU A 126 -2.65 -1.95 6.47
N PRO A 127 -3.94 -2.05 6.07
CA PRO A 127 -4.55 -1.10 5.16
C PRO A 127 -4.44 0.33 5.67
N VAL A 128 -4.04 1.27 4.80
CA VAL A 128 -4.01 2.70 5.15
C VAL A 128 -5.43 3.14 5.51
N PRO A 129 -5.68 3.67 6.71
CA PRO A 129 -7.00 4.15 7.08
C PRO A 129 -7.37 5.31 6.17
N VAL A 130 -8.39 5.11 5.34
CA VAL A 130 -8.97 6.14 4.49
C VAL A 130 -9.89 6.98 5.37
N SER A 131 -9.59 8.27 5.54
CA SER A 131 -10.49 9.19 6.26
C SER A 131 -11.85 9.21 5.56
N PRO A 132 -12.98 9.05 6.27
CA PRO A 132 -14.31 9.07 5.67
C PRO A 132 -14.76 10.51 5.37
N ASP A 133 -13.93 11.31 4.72
CA ASP A 133 -14.27 12.68 4.35
C ASP A 133 -14.98 12.71 2.99
N THR A 134 -16.09 11.98 2.85
CA THR A 134 -17.04 12.18 1.72
C THR A 134 -18.45 11.63 1.99
N THR A 135 -18.99 11.73 3.21
CA THR A 135 -20.45 11.64 3.42
C THR A 135 -21.09 13.01 3.21
N GLY A 136 -21.02 13.49 1.96
CA GLY A 136 -21.98 14.48 1.48
C GLY A 136 -23.31 13.77 1.26
N GLU A 137 -24.26 13.99 2.15
CA GLU A 137 -25.66 13.57 2.05
C GLU A 137 -26.26 14.07 0.73
N VAL A 138 -26.24 13.21 -0.29
CA VAL A 138 -27.08 13.37 -1.49
C VAL A 138 -28.03 12.18 -1.50
N ASP A 139 -29.15 12.41 -0.85
CA ASP A 139 -30.30 11.52 -0.80
C ASP A 139 -30.93 11.44 -2.20
N LYS A 140 -30.56 10.41 -2.97
CA LYS A 140 -31.29 9.93 -4.15
C LYS A 140 -31.05 8.43 -4.31
N PRO A 141 -32.10 7.61 -4.53
CA PRO A 141 -31.92 6.19 -4.72
C PRO A 141 -31.34 5.94 -6.12
N VAL A 142 -30.07 5.56 -6.19
CA VAL A 142 -29.46 4.99 -7.39
C VAL A 142 -29.42 3.48 -7.19
N ALA A 143 -29.92 2.75 -8.19
CA ALA A 143 -30.03 1.29 -8.19
C ALA A 143 -28.68 0.60 -7.93
N PRO A 144 -28.67 -0.63 -7.38
CA PRO A 144 -27.44 -1.34 -7.07
C PRO A 144 -26.59 -1.53 -8.34
N LEU A 145 -25.37 -0.99 -8.32
CA LEU A 145 -24.37 -1.29 -9.34
C LEU A 145 -23.87 -2.71 -9.11
N ASP A 146 -24.00 -3.52 -10.15
CA ASP A 146 -23.52 -4.91 -10.24
C ASP A 146 -22.00 -4.95 -10.07
N VAL A 147 -21.55 -5.51 -8.95
CA VAL A 147 -20.13 -5.66 -8.60
C VAL A 147 -19.66 -7.01 -9.12
N ASN A 148 -19.31 -7.11 -10.41
CA ASN A 148 -18.69 -8.34 -10.90
C ASN A 148 -17.83 -8.19 -12.17
N ASP A 149 -16.99 -7.16 -12.26
CA ASP A 149 -16.03 -7.03 -13.37
C ASP A 149 -14.57 -6.82 -12.92
N TYR A 150 -14.16 -7.50 -11.85
CA TYR A 150 -12.75 -7.66 -11.49
C TYR A 150 -12.15 -8.90 -12.16
N SER A 151 -11.99 -8.86 -13.48
CA SER A 151 -11.06 -9.73 -14.21
C SER A 151 -9.80 -8.95 -14.58
N ILE A 152 -8.98 -8.62 -13.58
CA ILE A 152 -7.58 -8.22 -13.79
C ILE A 152 -6.71 -9.23 -13.04
N GLY A 153 -6.46 -10.36 -13.70
CA GLY A 153 -5.69 -11.47 -13.17
C GLY A 153 -5.24 -12.39 -14.30
N GLY A 154 -4.51 -11.83 -15.27
CA GLY A 154 -3.78 -12.65 -16.24
C GLY A 154 -2.48 -13.15 -15.60
N PRO A 155 -2.09 -14.43 -15.75
CA PRO A 155 -0.83 -14.93 -15.22
C PRO A 155 0.35 -14.29 -15.96
N MET A 156 1.24 -13.62 -15.22
CA MET A 156 2.57 -13.24 -15.68
C MET A 156 3.42 -14.50 -15.87
N SER A 157 3.32 -15.12 -17.03
CA SER A 157 4.36 -16.04 -17.52
C SER A 157 4.59 -15.75 -18.99
N GLU A 158 5.16 -14.58 -19.27
CA GLU A 158 5.68 -14.23 -20.60
C GLU A 158 7.21 -14.34 -20.54
N ASN A 159 7.72 -15.29 -21.32
CA ASN A 159 9.13 -15.62 -21.43
C ASN A 159 9.86 -14.45 -22.11
N PHE A 160 10.86 -13.87 -21.45
CA PHE A 160 11.79 -12.96 -22.11
C PHE A 160 12.85 -13.79 -22.84
N ASP A 161 12.74 -13.87 -24.16
CA ASP A 161 13.84 -14.29 -25.05
C ASP A 161 14.97 -13.25 -24.96
N LEU A 162 16.10 -13.68 -24.41
CA LEU A 162 17.36 -12.95 -24.52
C LEU A 162 18.03 -13.40 -25.82
N GLY A 163 17.89 -12.59 -26.88
CA GLY A 163 18.66 -12.75 -28.10
C GLY A 163 20.13 -12.39 -27.90
N ASP A 164 20.99 -13.21 -28.50
CA ASP A 164 22.46 -13.18 -28.48
C ASP A 164 23.11 -11.83 -28.86
#